data_AF-A0A960BXJ1-F1
#
_entry.id   AF-A0A960BXJ1-F1
#
_cell.length_a   1.000
_cell.length_b   1.000
_cell.length_c   1.000
_cell.angle_alpha   90.00
_cell.angle_beta   90.00
_cell.angle_gamma   90.00
#
_symmetry.space_group_name_H-M   'P 1'
#
loop_
_entity.id
_entity.type
_entity.pdbx_description
1 polymer ?
#
loop_
_entity_poly.entity_id
_entity_poly.type
_entity_poly.pdbx_seq_one_letter_code
_entity_poly.pdbx_strand_id
1 'polypeptide(L)' 'SGHTYPDQSLYPANSVPQVVRRINNALLRADEIAKVEGDTSVDNWLVPIVADGEAGFGGALNVYELQKAMIA' A
#
# COMPACT_ATOMS: atom_id res chain seq x y z
N SER A 1 -13.62 11.70 -7.70
CA SER A 1 -12.84 12.86 -7.20
C SER A 1 -12.17 12.46 -5.90
N GLY A 2 -10.91 12.84 -5.68
CA GLY A 2 -10.31 12.77 -4.35
C GLY A 2 -10.81 13.94 -3.51
N HIS A 3 -11.17 13.69 -2.25
CA HIS A 3 -11.55 14.72 -1.29
C HIS A 3 -10.51 14.75 -0.16
N THR A 4 -10.34 15.91 0.46
CA THR A 4 -9.59 16.02 1.72
C THR A 4 -10.53 15.67 2.87
N TYR A 5 -10.19 14.66 3.65
CA TYR A 5 -10.97 14.19 4.80
C TYR A 5 -10.18 14.33 6.10
N PRO A 6 -10.85 14.58 7.25
CA PRO A 6 -10.26 14.32 8.55
C PRO A 6 -10.07 12.81 8.77
N ASP A 7 -9.20 12.45 9.70
CA ASP A 7 -8.90 11.06 10.10
C ASP A 7 -10.05 10.44 10.93
N GLN A 8 -11.11 10.06 10.23
CA GLN A 8 -12.38 9.55 10.78
C GLN A 8 -13.00 8.47 9.89
N SER A 9 -12.19 7.66 9.20
CA SER A 9 -12.66 6.56 8.33
C SER A 9 -13.67 6.99 7.23
N LEU A 10 -13.58 8.23 6.76
CA LEU A 10 -14.49 8.78 5.75
C LEU A 10 -14.11 8.42 4.31
N TYR A 11 -12.89 7.94 4.10
CA TYR A 11 -12.42 7.54 2.79
C TYR A 11 -12.87 6.10 2.45
N PRO A 12 -13.02 5.75 1.16
CA PRO A 12 -13.38 4.40 0.76
C PRO A 12 -12.39 3.35 1.27
N ALA A 13 -12.86 2.23 1.84
CA ALA A 13 -12.01 1.22 2.49
C ALA A 13 -10.89 0.62 1.60
N ASN A 14 -11.02 0.72 0.27
CA ASN A 14 -10.00 0.29 -0.68
C ASN A 14 -8.87 1.31 -0.91
N SER A 15 -8.90 2.47 -0.25
CA SER A 15 -7.89 3.53 -0.44
C SER A 15 -6.50 3.10 0.02
N VAL A 16 -6.39 2.50 1.21
CA VAL A 16 -5.09 2.03 1.72
C VAL A 16 -4.53 0.86 0.90
N PRO A 17 -5.31 -0.19 0.53
CA PRO A 17 -4.85 -1.22 -0.40
C PRO A 17 -4.31 -0.65 -1.73
N GLN A 18 -4.97 0.37 -2.30
CA GLN A 18 -4.49 1.02 -3.53
C GLN A 18 -3.16 1.75 -3.34
N VAL A 19 -2.94 2.37 -2.17
CA VAL A 19 -1.66 3.01 -1.83
C VAL A 19 -0.56 1.96 -1.65
N VAL A 20 -0.83 0.85 -0.97
CA VAL A 20 0.13 -0.26 -0.82
C VAL A 20 0.59 -0.76 -2.20
N ARG A 21 -0.34 -1.05 -3.11
CA ARG A 21 -0.02 -1.47 -4.48
C ARG A 21 0.79 -0.40 -5.23
N ARG A 22 0.47 0.87 -5.04
CA ARG A 22 1.22 1.98 -5.68
C ARG A 22 2.66 2.07 -5.16
N ILE A 23 2.88 1.91 -3.86
CA ILE A 23 4.22 1.91 -3.26
C ILE A 23 5.03 0.73 -3.81
N ASN A 24 4.47 -0.49 -3.83
CA ASN A 24 5.13 -1.66 -4.41
C ASN A 24 5.50 -1.43 -5.89
N ASN A 25 4.59 -0.89 -6.70
CA ASN A 25 4.88 -0.59 -8.11
C ASN A 25 6.03 0.44 -8.28
N ALA A 26 6.11 1.43 -7.39
CA ALA A 26 7.18 2.43 -7.42
C ALA A 26 8.53 1.81 -7.04
N LEU A 27 8.56 0.98 -5.99
CA LEU A 27 9.76 0.27 -5.54
C LEU A 27 10.23 -0.75 -6.59
N LEU A 28 9.31 -1.46 -7.25
CA LEU A 28 9.62 -2.34 -8.38
C LEU A 28 10.28 -1.59 -9.54
N ARG A 29 9.75 -0.41 -9.89
CA ARG A 29 10.38 0.42 -10.94
C ARG A 29 11.76 0.91 -10.53
N ALA A 30 11.96 1.27 -9.26
CA ALA A 30 13.27 1.65 -8.76
C ALA A 30 14.27 0.48 -8.85
N ASP A 31 13.85 -0.74 -8.50
CA ASP A 31 14.65 -1.96 -8.65
C ASP A 31 15.01 -2.24 -10.12
N GLU A 32 14.04 -2.14 -11.03
CA GLU A 32 14.25 -2.30 -12.48
C GLU A 32 15.31 -1.33 -13.02
N ILE A 33 15.28 -0.06 -12.56
CA ILE A 33 16.24 0.97 -12.95
C ILE A 33 17.63 0.66 -12.38
N ALA A 34 17.73 0.42 -11.07
CA ALA A 34 19.00 0.14 -10.41
C ALA A 34 19.71 -1.07 -11.04
N LYS A 35 18.96 -2.11 -11.39
CA LYS A 35 19.49 -3.30 -12.06
C LYS A 35 20.07 -3.02 -13.45
N VAL A 36 19.42 -2.17 -14.24
CA VAL A 36 19.89 -1.82 -15.60
C VAL A 36 21.08 -0.86 -15.55
N GLU A 37 21.13 0.02 -14.54
CA GLU A 37 22.23 0.96 -14.32
C GLU A 37 23.44 0.34 -13.60
N GLY A 38 23.28 -0.87 -13.02
CA GLY A 38 24.30 -1.51 -12.21
C GLY A 38 24.50 -0.84 -10.85
N ASP A 39 23.50 -0.10 -10.37
CA ASP A 39 23.50 0.53 -9.05
C ASP A 39 23.26 -0.52 -7.96
N THR A 40 24.17 -0.56 -7.00
CA THR A 40 24.16 -1.49 -5.84
C THR A 40 24.13 -0.73 -4.51
N SER A 41 23.81 0.57 -4.53
CA SER A 41 23.75 1.43 -3.35
C SER A 41 22.62 1.07 -2.38
N VAL A 42 21.58 0.38 -2.86
CA VAL A 42 20.44 -0.09 -2.08
C VAL A 42 20.40 -1.61 -2.10
N ASP A 43 20.49 -2.22 -0.92
CA ASP A 43 20.52 -3.69 -0.77
C ASP A 43 19.21 -4.37 -1.19
N ASN A 44 18.07 -3.73 -0.90
CA ASN A 44 16.75 -4.26 -1.22
C ASN A 44 15.73 -3.13 -1.43
N TRP A 45 15.26 -2.96 -2.66
CA TRP A 45 14.19 -2.00 -2.97
C TRP A 45 12.81 -2.45 -2.49
N LEU A 46 12.53 -3.76 -2.43
CA LEU A 46 11.25 -4.30 -1.97
C LEU A 46 11.24 -4.47 -0.45
N VAL A 47 11.21 -3.34 0.25
CA VAL A 47 11.07 -3.31 1.72
C VAL A 47 9.65 -3.68 2.15
N PRO A 48 9.47 -4.30 3.33
CA PRO A 48 8.15 -4.64 3.84
C PRO A 48 7.33 -3.38 4.13
N ILE A 49 6.03 -3.43 3.80
CA ILE A 49 5.08 -2.35 4.08
C ILE A 49 4.22 -2.76 5.27
N VAL A 50 4.24 -1.96 6.34
CA VAL A 50 3.26 -2.02 7.43
C VAL A 50 2.19 -0.98 7.11
N ALA A 51 0.96 -1.43 6.84
CA ALA A 51 -0.15 -0.59 6.41
C ALA A 51 -1.22 -0.46 7.50
N ASP A 52 -1.87 0.69 7.57
CA ASP A 52 -2.93 0.97 8.53
C ASP A 52 -4.28 0.37 8.10
N GLY A 53 -4.90 -0.42 8.96
CA GLY A 53 -6.22 -1.02 8.75
C GLY A 53 -7.37 -0.23 9.39
N GLU A 54 -7.09 0.88 10.06
CA GLU A 54 -8.00 1.64 10.91
C GLU A 54 -8.78 0.70 11.88
N ALA A 55 -10.08 0.92 12.04
CA ALA A 55 -10.98 0.02 12.78
C ALA A 55 -11.60 -1.08 11.89
N GLY A 56 -11.07 -1.30 10.67
CA GLY A 56 -11.57 -2.32 9.74
C GLY A 56 -12.85 -1.94 8.98
N PHE A 57 -13.24 -0.66 8.98
CA PHE A 57 -14.36 -0.11 8.19
C PHE A 57 -15.73 -0.80 8.42
N GLY A 58 -15.95 -1.40 9.59
CA GLY A 58 -17.22 -2.03 9.94
C GLY A 58 -17.07 -3.22 10.89
N GLY A 59 -17.69 -4.35 10.54
CA GLY A 59 -17.64 -5.59 11.30
C GLY A 59 -16.59 -6.59 10.80
N ALA A 60 -16.64 -7.82 11.29
CA ALA A 60 -15.64 -8.85 10.97
C ALA A 60 -15.45 -9.13 9.46
N LEU A 61 -16.53 -9.04 8.66
CA LEU A 61 -16.44 -9.23 7.21
C LEU A 61 -15.71 -8.08 6.51
N ASN A 62 -15.84 -6.84 7.02
CA ASN A 62 -15.11 -5.69 6.49
C ASN A 62 -13.61 -5.82 6.76
N VAL A 63 -13.25 -6.25 7.98
CA VAL A 63 -11.86 -6.58 8.34
C VAL A 63 -11.29 -7.66 7.42
N TYR A 64 -12.05 -8.72 7.17
CA TYR A 64 -11.62 -9.84 6.33
C TYR A 64 -11.30 -9.38 4.90
N GLU A 65 -12.21 -8.65 4.26
CA GLU A 65 -11.98 -8.18 2.88
C GLU A 65 -10.89 -7.09 2.82
N LEU A 66 -10.76 -6.24 3.84
CA LEU A 66 -9.67 -5.27 3.93
C LEU A 66 -8.32 -5.98 3.98
N GLN A 67 -8.15 -6.95 4.87
CA GLN A 67 -6.90 -7.69 5.00
C GLN A 67 -6.55 -8.46 3.73
N LYS A 68 -7.55 -9.07 3.09
CA LYS A 68 -7.39 -9.71 1.79
C LYS A 68 -6.92 -8.72 0.73
N ALA A 69 -7.47 -7.51 0.70
CA ALA A 69 -7.07 -6.46 -0.23
C ALA A 69 -5.66 -5.92 0.04
N MET A 70 -5.19 -5.91 1.29
CA MET A 70 -3.80 -5.52 1.63
C MET A 70 -2.76 -6.53 1.16
N ILE A 71 -3.12 -7.82 1.06
CA ILE A 71 -2.23 -8.92 0.69
C ILE A 71 -2.16 -9.12 -0.84
N ALA A 72 -3.20 -8.71 -1.57
CA ALA A 72 -3.42 -9.02 -2.99
C ALA A 72 -2.53 -8.24 -3.98
#